data_AF-A0A0F5I740-F1
#
_entry.id   AF-A0A0F5I740-F1
#
_cell.length_a   1.000
_cell.length_b   1.000
_cell.length_c   1.000
_cell.angle_alpha   90.00
_cell.angle_beta   90.00
_cell.angle_gamma   90.00
#
_symmetry.space_group_name_H-M   'P 1'
#
loop_
_entity.id
_entity.type
_entity.pdbx_description
1 polymer ?
#
loop_
_entity_poly.entity_id
_entity_poly.type
_entity_poly.pdbx_seq_one_letter_code
_entity_poly.pdbx_strand_id
1 'polypeptide(L)'
;MPFYYRTTTRKGSHEFKPPKGSCQGCPFAKKPGEDRVLRLSIHQETYNELRQQRLSLRGKILRSVRPSTVELSFAHSKELHGLRYARYRGVQKVKTQVLMTAIIQNLKKWAKLRSLQKIGLHLTSHIIEGSV
;
A
#
# COMPACT_ATOMS: atom_id res chain seq x y z
N MET A 1 12.16 9.87 -28.34
CA MET A 1 10.93 10.00 -29.15
C MET A 1 9.80 10.53 -28.27
N PRO A 2 9.20 11.67 -28.60
CA PRO A 2 8.09 12.21 -27.82
C PRO A 2 6.82 11.40 -28.07
N PHE A 3 6.14 11.02 -26.98
CA PHE A 3 4.82 10.41 -27.01
C PHE A 3 3.78 11.51 -26.79
N TYR A 4 2.70 11.51 -27.58
CA TYR A 4 1.58 12.43 -27.39
C TYR A 4 0.39 11.70 -26.77
N TYR A 5 -0.35 12.42 -25.92
CA TYR A 5 -1.59 11.93 -25.36
C TYR A 5 -2.62 11.72 -26.47
N ARG A 6 -3.29 10.56 -26.47
CA ARG A 6 -4.33 10.23 -27.45
C ARG A 6 -5.71 10.20 -26.82
N THR A 7 -5.87 9.44 -25.75
CA THR A 7 -7.19 9.24 -25.14
C THR A 7 -7.07 8.61 -23.76
N THR A 8 -8.15 8.65 -22.98
CA THR A 8 -8.31 7.88 -21.75
C THR A 8 -9.34 6.79 -22.01
N THR A 9 -8.95 5.55 -21.76
CA THR A 9 -9.83 4.39 -21.95
C THR A 9 -10.88 4.30 -20.84
N ARG A 10 -12.03 3.69 -21.15
CA ARG A 10 -13.08 3.38 -20.16
C ARG A 10 -12.58 2.52 -18.98
N LYS A 11 -11.46 1.81 -19.17
CA LYS A 11 -10.78 1.02 -18.13
C LYS A 11 -9.90 1.84 -17.20
N GLY A 12 -9.85 3.18 -17.34
CA GLY A 12 -9.09 4.07 -16.46
C GLY A 12 -7.59 4.11 -16.78
N SER A 13 -7.23 4.13 -18.06
CA SER A 13 -5.82 4.27 -18.48
C SER A 13 -5.66 5.35 -19.55
N HIS A 14 -4.68 6.22 -19.37
CA HIS A 14 -4.22 7.19 -20.36
C HIS A 14 -3.35 6.47 -21.42
N GLU A 15 -3.71 6.61 -22.69
CA GLU A 15 -2.94 6.11 -23.82
C GLU A 15 -2.13 7.23 -24.47
N PHE A 16 -0.84 6.98 -24.64
CA PHE A 16 0.07 7.84 -25.37
C PHE A 16 0.65 7.11 -26.57
N LYS A 17 0.71 7.77 -27.72
CA LYS A 17 1.22 7.19 -28.97
C LYS A 17 2.37 8.03 -29.53
N PRO A 18 3.36 7.42 -30.18
CA PRO A 18 4.40 8.14 -30.90
C PRO A 18 3.89 8.49 -32.32
N PRO A 19 4.63 9.34 -33.05
CA PRO A 19 4.37 9.58 -34.48
C PRO A 19 4.42 8.26 -35.26
N LYS A 20 3.66 8.15 -36.36
CA LYS A 20 3.64 6.93 -37.16
C LYS A 20 5.02 6.60 -37.72
N GLY A 21 5.42 5.32 -37.68
CA GLY A 21 6.71 4.86 -38.22
C GLY A 21 7.89 5.09 -37.27
N SER A 22 7.63 5.59 -36.06
CA SER A 22 8.64 5.78 -35.02
C SER A 22 9.35 4.49 -34.63
N CYS A 23 8.71 3.33 -34.79
CA CYS A 23 9.30 2.04 -34.42
C CYS A 23 9.93 1.26 -35.58
N GLN A 24 10.19 1.86 -36.76
CA GLN A 24 10.81 1.14 -37.90
C GLN A 24 12.26 0.71 -37.66
N GLY A 25 13.06 1.51 -36.95
CA GLY A 25 14.47 1.22 -36.62
C GLY A 25 14.73 1.04 -35.12
N CYS A 26 13.69 0.80 -34.31
CA CYS A 26 13.83 0.80 -32.86
C CYS A 26 14.34 -0.57 -32.35
N PRO A 27 15.47 -0.63 -31.61
CA PRO A 27 16.00 -1.89 -31.08
C PRO A 27 15.09 -2.55 -30.03
N PHE A 28 14.12 -1.80 -29.48
CA PHE A 28 13.17 -2.28 -28.47
C PHE A 28 11.76 -2.52 -29.03
N ALA A 29 11.57 -2.43 -30.35
CA ALA A 29 10.29 -2.74 -30.98
C ALA A 29 9.99 -4.24 -30.86
N LYS A 30 8.79 -4.59 -30.39
CA LYS A 30 8.35 -6.00 -30.38
C LYS A 30 8.22 -6.57 -31.78
N LYS A 31 7.80 -5.74 -32.74
CA LYS A 31 7.69 -6.06 -34.15
C LYS A 31 8.15 -4.86 -34.98
N PRO A 32 8.91 -5.09 -36.06
CA PRO A 32 9.30 -4.02 -36.98
C PRO A 32 8.05 -3.36 -37.56
N GLY A 33 7.98 -2.03 -37.47
CA GLY A 33 6.86 -1.23 -38.00
C GLY A 33 5.62 -1.11 -37.11
N GLU A 34 5.56 -1.76 -35.94
CA GLU A 34 4.47 -1.56 -34.98
C GLU A 34 4.84 -0.48 -33.96
N ASP A 35 4.14 0.65 -34.00
CA ASP A 35 4.37 1.75 -33.07
C ASP A 35 3.94 1.40 -31.64
N ARG A 36 4.86 1.57 -30.69
CA ARG A 36 4.61 1.25 -29.29
C ARG A 36 3.57 2.20 -28.69
N VAL A 37 2.53 1.67 -28.07
CA VAL A 37 1.57 2.47 -27.29
C VAL A 37 1.94 2.41 -25.82
N LEU A 38 2.15 3.57 -25.19
CA LEU A 38 2.35 3.67 -23.76
C LEU A 38 0.99 3.78 -23.07
N ARG A 39 0.74 2.94 -22.08
CA ARG A 39 -0.46 2.98 -21.24
C ARG A 39 -0.05 3.27 -19.80
N LEU A 40 -0.62 4.32 -19.24
CA LEU A 40 -0.43 4.70 -17.83
C LEU A 40 -1.78 4.67 -17.13
N SER A 41 -1.79 4.24 -15.86
CA SER A 41 -2.99 4.35 -15.03
C SER A 41 -3.34 5.83 -14.81
N ILE A 42 -4.62 6.16 -14.69
CA ILE A 42 -5.05 7.49 -14.24
C ILE A 42 -4.52 7.81 -12.83
N HIS A 43 -4.23 6.79 -12.02
CA HIS A 43 -3.70 6.93 -10.67
C HIS A 43 -2.17 6.80 -10.61
N GLN A 44 -1.49 6.98 -11.75
CA GLN A 44 -0.04 6.79 -11.83
C GLN A 44 0.72 7.73 -10.87
N GLU A 45 0.26 8.97 -10.72
CA GLU A 45 0.85 9.95 -9.80
C GLU A 45 0.76 9.46 -8.36
N THR A 46 -0.42 9.02 -7.92
CA THR A 46 -0.61 8.43 -6.59
C THR A 46 0.27 7.19 -6.37
N TYR A 47 0.39 6.31 -7.37
CA TYR A 47 1.29 5.16 -7.28
C TYR A 47 2.77 5.57 -7.18
N ASN A 48 3.16 6.64 -7.86
CA ASN A 48 4.51 7.19 -7.78
C ASN A 48 4.78 7.75 -6.38
N GLU A 49 3.85 8.51 -5.80
CA GLU A 49 3.95 9.01 -4.42
C GLU A 49 4.09 7.87 -3.41
N LEU A 50 3.21 6.86 -3.48
CA LEU A 50 3.27 5.67 -2.62
C LEU A 50 4.59 4.91 -2.79
N ARG A 51 5.11 4.85 -4.02
CA ARG A 51 6.42 4.24 -4.30
C ARG A 51 7.54 5.03 -3.61
N GLN A 52 7.53 6.37 -3.69
CA GLN A 52 8.52 7.20 -3.01
C GLN A 52 8.45 7.03 -1.49
N GLN A 53 7.24 7.04 -0.92
CA GLN A 53 7.03 6.79 0.51
C GLN A 53 7.57 5.41 0.93
N ARG A 54 7.33 4.36 0.13
CA ARG A 54 7.86 3.01 0.39
C ARG A 54 9.38 2.94 0.33
N LEU A 55 10.02 3.69 -0.58
CA LEU A 55 11.47 3.71 -0.76
C LEU A 55 12.20 4.59 0.26
N SER A 56 11.50 5.54 0.89
CA SER A 56 12.04 6.37 1.97
C SER A 56 12.58 5.53 3.15
N LEU A 57 13.49 6.13 3.93
CA LEU A 57 14.01 5.50 5.16
C LEU A 57 12.88 5.06 6.10
N ARG A 58 11.90 5.95 6.30
CA ARG A 58 10.68 5.67 7.08
C ARG A 58 9.92 4.47 6.53
N GLY A 59 9.72 4.40 5.22
CA GLY A 59 9.01 3.29 4.57
C GLY A 59 9.71 1.94 4.78
N LYS A 60 11.05 1.93 4.72
CA LYS A 60 11.86 0.73 4.98
C LYS A 60 11.75 0.26 6.44
N ILE A 61 11.81 1.19 7.40
CA ILE A 61 11.60 0.88 8.82
C ILE A 61 10.19 0.37 9.07
N LEU A 62 9.17 1.04 8.53
CA LEU A 62 7.78 0.60 8.66
C LEU A 62 7.58 -0.81 8.08
N ARG A 63 8.25 -1.13 6.96
CA ARG A 63 8.23 -2.47 6.37
C ARG A 63 8.84 -3.52 7.30
N SER A 64 9.94 -3.22 8.00
CA SER A 64 10.58 -4.19 8.89
C SER A 64 9.78 -4.46 10.18
N VAL A 65 9.07 -3.45 10.70
CA VAL A 65 8.24 -3.61 11.92
C VAL A 65 6.82 -4.12 11.65
N ARG A 66 6.33 -4.09 10.40
CA ARG A 66 4.97 -4.49 10.04
C ARG A 66 4.63 -5.95 10.41
N PRO A 67 5.52 -6.95 10.20
CA PRO A 67 5.23 -8.35 10.53
C PRO A 67 4.94 -8.54 12.02
N SER A 68 5.72 -7.92 12.90
CA SER A 68 5.60 -8.07 14.36
C SER A 68 4.51 -7.20 15.00
N THR A 69 3.91 -6.29 14.23
CA THR A 69 2.90 -5.36 14.73
C THR A 69 1.56 -5.57 14.04
N VAL A 70 1.39 -4.99 12.85
CA VAL A 70 0.12 -4.95 12.13
C VAL A 70 -0.28 -6.34 11.64
N GLU A 71 0.64 -7.06 10.99
CA GLU A 71 0.34 -8.41 10.47
C GLU A 71 0.08 -9.41 11.60
N LEU A 72 0.87 -9.33 12.68
CA LEU A 72 0.64 -10.14 13.87
C LEU A 72 -0.72 -9.85 14.52
N SER A 73 -1.17 -8.58 14.55
CA SER A 73 -2.51 -8.24 15.04
C SER A 73 -3.60 -8.92 14.21
N PHE A 74 -3.45 -8.95 12.88
CA PHE A 74 -4.38 -9.66 12.00
C PHE A 74 -4.32 -11.18 12.18
N ALA A 75 -3.13 -11.75 12.37
CA ALA A 75 -2.96 -13.17 12.67
C ALA A 75 -3.68 -13.54 13.98
N HIS A 76 -3.51 -12.73 15.04
CA HIS A 76 -4.23 -12.91 16.30
C HIS A 76 -5.74 -12.76 16.13
N SER A 77 -6.22 -11.78 15.35
CA SER A 77 -7.63 -11.65 15.03
C SER A 77 -8.20 -12.93 14.41
N LYS A 78 -7.46 -13.51 13.46
CA LYS A 78 -7.87 -14.72 12.76
C LYS A 78 -7.91 -15.93 13.69
N GLU A 79 -6.81 -16.22 14.39
CA GLU A 79 -6.65 -17.47 15.15
C GLU A 79 -7.21 -17.37 16.58
N LEU A 80 -7.00 -16.25 17.29
CA LEU A 80 -7.39 -16.10 18.71
C LEU A 80 -8.80 -15.51 18.89
N HIS A 81 -9.25 -14.65 17.97
CA HIS A 81 -10.57 -14.02 18.06
C HIS A 81 -11.62 -14.67 17.13
N GLY A 82 -11.25 -15.78 16.48
CA GLY A 82 -12.15 -16.58 15.68
C GLY A 82 -12.67 -15.87 14.43
N LEU A 83 -11.87 -15.01 13.82
CA LEU A 83 -12.20 -14.36 12.53
C LEU A 83 -11.82 -15.22 11.32
N ARG A 84 -11.38 -16.47 11.53
CA ARG A 84 -11.16 -17.44 10.43
C ARG A 84 -12.46 -17.77 9.68
N TYR A 85 -13.59 -17.75 10.38
CA TYR A 85 -14.92 -17.96 9.82
C TYR A 85 -15.92 -16.97 10.43
N ALA A 86 -17.01 -16.70 9.73
CA ALA A 86 -18.12 -15.94 10.28
C ALA A 86 -18.84 -16.77 11.37
N ARG A 87 -18.64 -16.42 12.64
CA ARG A 87 -19.24 -17.15 13.78
C ARG A 87 -20.73 -16.90 13.96
N TYR A 88 -21.20 -15.73 13.51
CA TYR A 88 -22.60 -15.31 13.65
C TYR A 88 -23.29 -15.26 12.28
N ARG A 89 -24.59 -15.49 12.28
CA ARG A 89 -25.44 -15.31 11.09
C ARG A 89 -25.83 -13.83 10.96
N GLY A 90 -25.63 -13.26 9.78
CA GLY A 90 -26.00 -11.88 9.43
C GLY A 90 -24.84 -10.88 9.56
N VAL A 91 -24.76 -9.96 8.59
CA VAL A 91 -23.67 -8.97 8.46
C VAL A 91 -23.53 -8.09 9.71
N GLN A 92 -24.65 -7.66 10.29
CA GLN A 92 -24.63 -6.81 11.49
C GLN A 92 -23.95 -7.48 12.68
N LYS A 93 -24.28 -8.75 12.96
CA LYS A 93 -23.70 -9.49 14.09
C LYS A 93 -22.21 -9.77 13.90
N VAL A 94 -21.80 -10.14 12.68
CA VAL A 94 -20.37 -10.32 12.33
C VAL A 94 -19.63 -8.98 12.45
N LYS A 95 -20.21 -7.89 11.96
CA LYS A 95 -19.61 -6.55 12.09
C LYS A 95 -19.42 -6.17 13.56
N THR A 96 -20.39 -6.43 14.43
CA THR A 96 -20.24 -6.20 15.88
C THR A 96 -19.08 -6.99 16.47
N GLN A 97 -18.93 -8.29 16.13
CA GLN A 97 -17.79 -9.09 16.58
C GLN A 97 -16.44 -8.51 16.13
N VAL A 98 -16.34 -8.13 14.85
CA VAL A 98 -15.12 -7.55 14.28
C VAL A 98 -14.77 -6.24 14.96
N LEU A 99 -15.75 -5.36 15.18
CA LEU A 99 -15.56 -4.08 15.87
C LEU A 99 -15.11 -4.27 17.32
N MET A 100 -15.76 -5.17 18.08
CA MET A 100 -15.36 -5.48 19.45
C MET A 100 -13.94 -6.05 19.52
N THR A 101 -13.58 -6.92 18.57
CA THR A 101 -12.22 -7.46 18.45
C THR A 101 -11.20 -6.35 18.20
N ALA A 102 -11.49 -5.44 17.27
CA ALA A 102 -10.62 -4.31 16.98
C ALA A 102 -10.45 -3.37 18.18
N ILE A 103 -11.53 -3.09 18.92
CA ILE A 103 -11.49 -2.29 20.16
C ILE A 103 -10.53 -2.92 21.18
N ILE A 104 -10.70 -4.22 21.46
CA ILE A 104 -9.86 -4.94 22.44
C ILE A 104 -8.39 -4.94 22.02
N GLN A 105 -8.10 -5.18 20.74
CA GLN A 105 -6.72 -5.16 20.23
C GLN A 105 -6.09 -3.77 20.31
N ASN A 106 -6.85 -2.71 20.01
CA ASN A 106 -6.40 -1.34 20.15
C ASN A 106 -6.13 -0.98 21.62
N LEU A 107 -6.98 -1.42 22.55
CA LEU A 107 -6.76 -1.25 23.98
C LEU A 107 -5.49 -1.98 24.46
N LYS A 108 -5.28 -3.23 24.02
CA LYS A 108 -4.05 -3.98 24.32
C LYS A 108 -2.80 -3.26 23.80
N LYS A 109 -2.86 -2.74 22.57
CA LYS A 109 -1.79 -1.94 21.98
C LYS A 109 -1.55 -0.67 22.81
N TRP A 110 -2.60 0.05 23.17
CA TRP A 110 -2.50 1.28 23.97
C TRP A 110 -1.88 1.04 25.34
N ALA A 111 -2.31 -0.01 26.05
CA ALA A 111 -1.74 -0.41 27.33
C ALA A 111 -0.24 -0.74 27.21
N LYS A 112 0.15 -1.48 26.16
CA LYS A 112 1.57 -1.78 25.87
C LYS A 112 2.37 -0.51 25.63
N LEU A 113 1.86 0.41 24.80
CA LEU A 113 2.52 1.70 24.54
C LEU A 113 2.66 2.52 25.81
N ARG A 114 1.61 2.59 26.64
CA ARG A 114 1.63 3.32 27.91
C ARG A 114 2.62 2.72 28.90
N SER A 115 2.76 1.40 28.95
CA SER A 115 3.75 0.72 29.79
C SER A 115 5.18 1.04 29.35
N LEU A 116 5.45 1.10 28.05
CA LEU A 116 6.78 1.46 27.53
C LEU A 116 7.13 2.92 27.84
N GLN A 117 6.14 3.83 27.73
CA GLN A 117 6.32 5.23 28.10
C GLN A 117 6.73 5.40 29.57
N LYS A 118 6.20 4.58 30.49
CA LYS A 118 6.59 4.62 31.91
C LYS A 118 8.07 4.28 32.16
N ILE A 119 8.67 3.49 31.26
CA ILE A 119 10.08 3.06 31.33
C ILE A 119 10.97 4.03 30.51
N GLY A 120 10.42 5.16 30.04
CA GLY A 120 11.13 6.16 29.25
C GLY A 120 11.25 5.82 27.76
N LEU A 121 10.65 4.72 27.29
CA LEU A 121 10.58 4.40 25.86
C LEU A 121 9.39 5.12 25.20
N HIS A 122 9.68 6.22 24.51
CA HIS A 122 8.72 6.96 23.71
C HIS A 122 8.71 6.45 22.26
N LEU A 123 7.70 5.66 21.91
CA LEU A 123 7.45 5.26 20.53
C LEU A 123 6.79 6.42 19.77
N THR A 124 7.58 7.40 19.33
CA THR A 124 7.10 8.52 18.51
C THR A 124 7.03 8.14 17.03
N SER A 125 6.03 8.68 16.33
CA SER A 125 5.88 8.55 14.87
C SER A 125 6.86 9.40 14.08
N HIS A 126 7.56 10.31 14.77
CA HIS A 126 8.60 11.16 14.22
C HIS A 126 9.91 10.39 14.29
N ILE A 127 10.51 10.15 13.13
CA ILE A 127 11.95 9.89 13.09
C ILE A 127 12.58 11.18 13.64
N ILE A 128 13.27 11.09 14.77
CA ILE A 128 14.11 12.19 15.24
C ILE A 128 15.24 12.28 14.20
N GLU A 129 15.06 13.09 13.17
CA GLU A 129 16.15 13.51 12.28
C GLU A 129 17.01 14.48 13.09
N GLY A 130 17.87 13.94 13.95
CA GLY A 130 18.59 14.72 14.95
C GLY A 130 19.41 13.86 15.89
N SER A 131 20.34 13.08 15.34
CA SER A 131 21.57 12.71 16.04
C SER A 131 22.65 12.55 14.97
N VAL A 132 23.32 13.67 14.67
CA VAL A 132 24.73 13.65 14.27
C VAL A 132 25.51 13.00 15.40
#